data_AF-A0A7R9AJG6-F1
#
_entry.id   AF-A0A7R9AJG6-F1
#
_cell.length_a   1.000
_cell.length_b   1.000
_cell.length_c   1.000
_cell.angle_alpha   90.00
_cell.angle_beta   90.00
_cell.angle_gamma   90.00
#
_symmetry.space_group_name_H-M   'P 1'
#
loop_
_entity.id
_entity.type
_entity.pdbx_description
1 polymer ?
#
loop_
_entity_poly.entity_id
_entity_poly.type
_entity_poly.pdbx_seq_one_letter_code
_entity_poly.pdbx_strand_id
1 'polypeptide(L)' 'MTCLSCSIVQGGYCLSSLAEGAALTLRALLGDPCPLVGPLGAINLIMESTILDLKFVLRPFWKALSHHPLAKDGDEGGG' A
#
# COMPACT_ATOMS: atom_id res chain seq x y z
N MET A 1 -18.92 16.00 2.97
CA MET A 1 -17.75 15.84 2.09
C MET A 1 -18.02 14.66 1.18
N THR A 2 -18.68 14.88 0.05
CA THR A 2 -18.85 13.85 -0.98
C THR A 2 -17.59 13.87 -1.85
N CYS A 3 -16.69 12.91 -1.67
CA CYS A 3 -15.54 12.75 -2.56
C CYS A 3 -16.05 12.26 -3.93
N LEU A 4 -15.71 13.00 -4.99
CA LEU A 4 -15.88 12.57 -6.37
C LEU A 4 -14.82 11.50 -6.68
N SER A 5 -15.10 10.25 -6.30
CA SER A 5 -14.27 9.10 -6.63
C SER A 5 -14.97 8.28 -7.72
N CYS A 6 -14.35 8.17 -8.89
CA CYS A 6 -14.81 7.31 -9.98
C CYS A 6 -13.89 6.08 -10.07
N SER A 7 -14.46 4.88 -10.02
CA SER A 7 -13.73 3.62 -10.18
C SER A 7 -14.06 2.99 -11.53
N ILE A 8 -13.04 2.60 -12.29
CA ILE A 8 -13.18 1.89 -13.57
C ILE A 8 -12.48 0.54 -13.43
N VAL A 9 -13.20 -0.53 -13.74
CA VAL A 9 -12.62 -1.88 -13.78
C VAL A 9 -11.70 -1.98 -14.99
N GLN A 10 -10.44 -2.35 -14.76
CA GLN A 10 -9.45 -2.51 -15.83
C GLN A 10 -9.29 -3.99 -16.24
N GLY A 11 -8.55 -4.77 -15.46
CA GLY A 11 -8.31 -6.19 -15.72
C GLY A 11 -8.95 -7.12 -14.68
N GLY A 12 -8.66 -8.42 -14.79
CA GLY A 12 -9.14 -9.45 -13.86
C GLY A 12 -9.43 -10.76 -14.56
N TYR A 13 -8.47 -11.69 -14.54
CA TYR A 13 -8.61 -12.98 -15.21
C TYR A 13 -9.37 -14.03 -14.39
N CYS A 14 -9.42 -13.84 -13.06
CA CYS A 14 -10.23 -14.65 -12.16
C CYS A 14 -11.58 -13.95 -11.93
N LEU A 15 -12.65 -14.47 -12.54
CA LEU A 15 -13.99 -13.85 -12.47
C LEU A 15 -14.51 -13.72 -11.04
N SER A 16 -14.29 -14.73 -10.19
CA SER A 16 -14.75 -14.71 -8.80
C SER A 16 -14.07 -13.60 -8.00
N SER A 17 -12.74 -13.50 -8.07
CA SER A 17 -11.98 -12.44 -7.39
C SER A 17 -12.29 -11.06 -7.95
N LEU A 18 -12.56 -10.96 -9.26
CA LEU A 18 -12.97 -9.72 -9.90
C LEU A 18 -14.32 -9.23 -9.36
N ALA A 19 -15.32 -10.12 -9.31
CA ALA A 19 -16.64 -9.81 -8.79
C ALA A 19 -16.59 -9.42 -7.31
N GLU A 20 -15.79 -10.14 -6.50
CA GLU A 20 -15.59 -9.82 -5.09
C GLU A 20 -14.93 -8.46 -4.89
N GLY A 21 -13.85 -8.17 -5.63
CA GLY A 21 -13.16 -6.88 -5.56
C GLY A 21 -14.05 -5.71 -5.98
N ALA A 22 -14.84 -5.88 -7.04
CA ALA A 22 -15.81 -4.88 -7.49
C ALA A 22 -16.90 -4.63 -6.43
N ALA A 23 -17.45 -5.69 -5.83
CA ALA A 23 -18.45 -5.58 -4.77
C ALA A 23 -17.90 -4.89 -3.52
N LEU A 24 -16.69 -5.25 -3.04
CA LEU A 24 -16.06 -4.59 -1.90
C LEU A 24 -15.75 -3.11 -2.17
N THR A 25 -15.34 -2.77 -3.39
CA THR A 25 -15.12 -1.38 -3.80
C THR A 25 -16.42 -0.58 -3.75
N LEU A 26 -17.52 -1.14 -4.28
CA LEU A 26 -18.84 -0.50 -4.24
C LEU A 26 -19.32 -0.31 -2.79
N ARG A 27 -19.15 -1.32 -1.94
CA ARG A 27 -19.47 -1.22 -0.51
C ARG A 27 -18.73 -0.07 0.16
N ALA A 28 -17.42 0.06 -0.09
CA ALA A 28 -16.63 1.18 0.44
C ALA A 28 -17.11 2.54 -0.09
N LEU A 29 -17.45 2.64 -1.37
CA LEU A 29 -17.97 3.88 -1.98
C LEU A 29 -19.36 4.27 -1.44
N LEU A 30 -20.20 3.28 -1.09
CA LEU A 30 -21.50 3.50 -0.48
C LEU A 30 -21.42 3.80 1.03
N GLY A 31 -20.23 3.72 1.63
CA GLY A 31 -19.99 4.02 3.04
C GLY A 31 -20.24 2.85 3.98
N ASP A 32 -20.31 1.62 3.48
CA ASP A 32 -20.34 0.42 4.33
C ASP A 32 -19.06 0.33 5.18
N PRO A 33 -19.14 -0.29 6.38
CA PRO A 33 -17.95 -0.53 7.19
C PRO A 33 -16.95 -1.45 6.47
N CYS A 34 -15.67 -1.13 6.62
CA CYS A 34 -14.56 -1.92 6.10
C CYS A 34 -14.60 -3.35 6.71
N PRO A 35 -14.46 -4.41 5.90
CA PRO A 35 -14.39 -5.77 6.44
C PRO A 35 -13.18 -5.93 7.37
N LEU A 36 -13.31 -6.82 8.36
CA LEU A 36 -12.20 -7.16 9.23
C LEU A 36 -11.14 -7.92 8.43
N VAL A 37 -9.95 -7.34 8.32
CA VAL A 37 -8.78 -8.05 7.79
C VAL A 37 -8.15 -8.82 8.96
N GLY A 38 -7.85 -10.10 8.73
CA GLY A 38 -7.18 -10.94 9.73
C GLY A 38 -5.77 -10.43 10.08
N PRO A 39 -5.06 -11.11 11.00
CA PRO A 39 -3.71 -10.76 11.37
C PRO A 39 -2.80 -10.62 10.15
N LEU A 40 -2.11 -9.48 10.05
CA LEU A 40 -1.11 -9.27 9.00
C LEU A 40 0.14 -10.10 9.34
N GLY A 41 0.62 -10.87 8.37
CA GLY A 41 1.87 -11.63 8.51
C GLY A 41 3.11 -10.74 8.43
N ALA A 42 4.29 -11.35 8.59
CA ALA A 42 5.56 -10.68 8.34
C ALA A 42 5.63 -10.19 6.89
N ILE A 43 6.17 -8.99 6.70
CA ILE A 43 6.41 -8.43 5.36
C ILE A 43 7.54 -9.23 4.71
N ASN A 44 7.38 -9.56 3.43
CA ASN A 44 8.45 -10.18 2.66
C ASN A 44 9.63 -9.19 2.50
N LEU A 45 10.85 -9.62 2.76
CA LEU A 45 12.06 -8.77 2.72
C LEU A 45 12.26 -8.05 1.38
N ILE A 46 11.91 -8.69 0.26
CA ILE A 46 12.00 -8.07 -1.07
C ILE A 46 10.99 -6.93 -1.20
N MET A 47 9.81 -7.08 -0.60
CA MET A 47 8.79 -6.03 -0.59
C MET A 47 9.21 -4.86 0.29
N GLU A 48 9.82 -5.15 1.44
CA GLU A 48 10.37 -4.13 2.33
C GLU A 48 11.45 -3.31 1.61
N SER A 49 12.45 -3.96 1.00
CA SER A 49 13.51 -3.25 0.28
C SER A 49 12.95 -2.43 -0.88
N THR A 50 12.03 -2.99 -1.67
CA THR A 50 11.39 -2.28 -2.79
C THR A 50 10.66 -1.01 -2.34
N ILE A 51 9.93 -1.07 -1.22
CA ILE A 51 9.22 0.09 -0.67
C ILE A 51 10.21 1.16 -0.17
N LEU A 52 11.30 0.74 0.49
CA LEU A 52 12.33 1.66 0.97
C LEU A 52 13.07 2.34 -0.18
N ASP A 53 13.40 1.61 -1.24
CA ASP A 53 14.04 2.15 -2.45
C ASP A 53 13.14 3.19 -3.13
N LEU A 54 11.85 2.88 -3.32
CA LEU A 54 10.88 3.83 -3.88
C LEU A 54 10.77 5.08 -3.03
N LYS A 55 10.73 4.93 -1.72
CA LYS A 55 10.67 6.07 -0.80
C LYS A 55 11.94 6.93 -0.88
N PHE A 56 13.11 6.31 -1.00
CA PHE A 56 14.38 7.02 -1.16
C PHE A 56 14.41 7.87 -2.43
N VAL A 57 13.91 7.32 -3.55
CA VAL A 57 13.85 8.04 -4.83
C VAL A 57 12.78 9.15 -4.81
N LEU A 58 11.65 8.91 -4.15
CA LEU A 58 10.51 9.83 -4.15
C LEU A 58 10.58 10.96 -3.10
N ARG A 59 11.39 10.80 -2.03
CA ARG A 59 11.49 11.80 -0.95
C ARG A 59 11.75 13.26 -1.37
N PRO A 60 12.48 13.58 -2.47
CA PRO A 60 12.70 14.99 -2.85
C PRO A 60 11.44 15.64 -3.43
N PHE A 61 10.52 14.83 -3.97
CA PHE A 61 9.32 15.31 -4.67
C PHE A 61 8.08 15.33 -3.77
N TRP A 62 8.06 14.51 -2.71
CA TRP A 62 6.89 14.31 -1.86
C TRP A 62 7.23 14.60 -0.39
N LYS A 63 6.77 15.75 0.14
CA LYS A 63 7.01 16.18 1.54
C LYS A 63 6.58 15.13 2.57
N ALA A 64 5.48 14.41 2.31
CA ALA A 64 4.98 13.35 3.18
C ALA A 64 5.98 12.21 3.38
N LEU A 65 6.91 12.01 2.43
CA LEU A 65 7.91 10.94 2.47
C LEU A 65 9.26 11.41 3.02
N SER A 66 9.46 12.72 3.22
CA SER A 66 10.77 13.30 3.56
C SER A 66 11.18 13.10 5.03
N HIS A 67 10.25 12.79 5.93
CA HIS A 67 10.48 12.84 7.38
C HIS A 67 10.94 11.53 8.04
N HIS A 68 11.06 10.44 7.29
CA HIS A 68 11.40 9.16 7.89
C HIS A 68 12.92 8.95 7.87
N PRO A 69 13.55 8.67 9.03
CA PRO A 69 14.95 8.25 9.05
C PRO A 69 15.08 7.01 8.17
N LEU A 70 16.03 7.03 7.23
CA LEU A 70 16.48 5.81 6.59
C LEU A 70 17.11 4.97 7.70
N ALA A 71 16.73 3.69 7.78
CA ALA A 71 17.35 2.77 8.71
C ALA A 71 18.86 2.91 8.56
N LYS A 72 19.56 3.15 9.68
CA LYS A 72 21.00 3.34 9.67
C LYS A 72 21.63 2.13 8.98
N ASP A 73 22.34 2.38 7.88
CA ASP A 73 23.29 1.42 7.34
C ASP A 73 24.20 1.00 8.49
N GLY A 74 24.35 -0.31 8.64
CA GLY A 74 25.10 -0.93 9.73
C GLY A 74 26.48 -0.29 9.87
N ASP A 75 26.73 0.20 11.07
CA ASP A 75 28.05 0.57 11.57
C ASP A 75 29.00 -0.63 11.40
N GLU A 76 30.04 -0.46 10.58
CA GLU A 76 31.25 -1.29 10.61
C GLU A 76 31.93 -1.10 11.97
N GLY A 77 31.48 -1.86 12.97
CA GLY A 77 32.16 -1.99 14.25
C GLY A 77 33.26 -3.04 14.18
N GLY A 78 34.42 -2.65 13.64
CA GLY A 78 35.67 -3.35 13.90
C GLY A 78 36.07 -3.23 15.38
N GLY A 79 36.46 -4.34 15.98
CA GLY A 79 37.00 -4.47 17.34
C GLY A 79 37.39 -5.91 17.62
#